data_AF-A0A1F4VDK8-F1
#
_entry.id   AF-A0A1F4VDK8-F1
#
_cell.length_a   1.000
_cell.length_b   1.000
_cell.length_c   1.000
_cell.angle_alpha   90.00
_cell.angle_beta   90.00
_cell.angle_gamma   90.00
#
_symmetry.space_group_name_H-M   'P 1'
#
loop_
_entity.id
_entity.type
_entity.pdbx_description
1 polymer ?
#
loop_
_entity_poly.entity_id
_entity_poly.type
_entity_poly.pdbx_seq_one_letter_code
_entity_poly.pdbx_strand_id
1 'polypeptide(L)'
;MKVRIPKFIAISTIFLFLSTSLAHASGEIIKKFNSEVSIYKNGVVNVRETIVYDFSTLQRHGIFRDIPYTLKNSEGKEFEMPITVLSVKNEYGQDYKYTQSRTGGNVSLKIGDPNKTITGAHTYVITYEVEGTLEEFSDHDELYWNVTGNEWKVPIETSSVRLLFPSDVPVSNLKIACFTGPFGSKEVNCSQVYDLLPSLFVTTTKYLNPNEGFTIVAGFDKGYITVIPKKEVSKLPEYLVLAGLFIWYFLLPLSVILMYLKYGRDPKINTAIPALFEPPLDGKRRLTPAESGTIVDESADDKDITATIVDLAIRGYLKITEKDQKSLGGLLSSKDYILTREETYKNKEGEVKLEKHEEALINSLFKDGDEVSTADLLDSFSKDAQNIKDNLYKNAISNGFFPHNPKTVRDIWLIVGFLSLFTINVPLGVVCIVFSRVMPRKTLKGAKSKVDILGLKRFVSSQERQLKFQEENWYLFEKLLPYAIALGVADVWAKRFEKLGEIPQRTWYTGNSSFNSYTFANSLGSLGTSVARAATPTSSSSGFSSGFSGGSSGGGGGGGGGGSW
;
A
#
# COMPACT_ATOMS: atom_id res chain seq x y z
N MET A 1 -57.34 -1.08 9.36
CA MET A 1 -56.21 -0.42 8.67
C MET A 1 -55.52 0.56 9.62
N LYS A 2 -54.41 0.17 10.25
CA LYS A 2 -53.52 1.05 11.04
C LYS A 2 -52.12 0.43 11.03
N VAL A 3 -51.16 1.05 10.35
CA VAL A 3 -49.75 0.63 10.36
C VAL A 3 -49.02 1.34 11.50
N ARG A 4 -48.24 0.60 12.29
CA ARG A 4 -47.25 1.16 13.22
C ARG A 4 -45.99 0.29 13.18
N ILE A 5 -44.89 0.87 12.70
CA ILE A 5 -43.57 0.24 12.67
C ILE A 5 -42.90 0.46 14.05
N PRO A 6 -42.33 -0.58 14.69
CA PRO A 6 -41.66 -0.42 15.98
C PRO A 6 -40.19 0.00 15.83
N LYS A 7 -39.84 1.08 16.54
CA LYS A 7 -38.56 1.35 17.23
C LYS A 7 -37.30 0.63 16.70
N PHE A 8 -36.44 1.37 15.99
CA PHE A 8 -35.00 1.10 16.04
C PHE A 8 -34.46 1.51 17.43
N ILE A 9 -33.56 0.70 17.99
CA ILE A 9 -32.86 1.00 19.24
C ILE A 9 -31.52 1.64 18.88
N ALA A 10 -31.25 2.84 19.41
CA ALA A 10 -29.95 3.48 19.27
C ALA A 10 -28.93 2.80 20.19
N ILE A 11 -27.92 2.15 19.61
CA ILE A 11 -26.77 1.64 20.36
C ILE A 11 -25.84 2.82 20.60
N SER A 12 -25.77 3.28 21.85
CA SER A 12 -24.90 4.39 22.25
C SER A 12 -23.44 3.96 22.23
N THR A 13 -22.65 4.51 21.31
CA THR A 13 -21.20 4.32 21.28
C THR A 13 -20.56 5.21 22.32
N ILE A 14 -20.09 4.64 23.43
CA ILE A 14 -19.37 5.38 24.48
C ILE A 14 -18.02 5.84 23.91
N PHE A 15 -17.97 7.09 23.46
CA PHE A 15 -16.72 7.77 23.17
C PHE A 15 -16.06 8.16 24.49
N LEU A 16 -15.02 7.42 24.86
CA LEU A 16 -14.26 7.70 26.08
C LEU A 16 -13.44 8.98 25.86
N PHE A 17 -14.00 10.12 26.25
CA PHE A 17 -13.28 11.40 26.27
C PHE A 17 -12.19 11.36 27.33
N LEU A 18 -11.04 10.78 26.98
CA LEU A 18 -9.83 10.87 27.76
C LEU A 18 -9.33 12.31 27.65
N SER A 19 -9.72 13.14 28.63
CA SER A 19 -9.25 14.52 28.76
C SER A 19 -7.76 14.50 29.09
N THR A 20 -6.91 14.45 28.06
CA THR A 20 -5.48 14.62 28.20
C THR A 20 -5.21 16.00 28.78
N SER A 21 -4.63 16.05 29.98
CA SER A 21 -4.23 17.30 30.61
C SER A 21 -3.18 17.98 29.73
N LEU A 22 -3.42 19.24 29.38
CA LEU A 22 -2.45 20.12 28.71
C LEU A 22 -1.36 20.57 29.70
N ALA A 23 -0.65 19.59 30.24
CA ALA A 23 0.46 19.76 31.18
C ALA A 23 1.79 19.82 30.41
N HIS A 24 1.98 20.87 29.60
CA HIS A 24 3.22 21.14 28.86
C HIS A 24 3.62 22.62 28.94
N ALA A 25 3.73 23.14 30.17
CA ALA A 25 4.69 24.21 30.42
C ALA A 25 6.07 23.54 30.52
N SER A 26 6.86 23.53 29.44
CA SER A 26 8.26 23.09 29.57
C SER A 26 9.01 24.10 30.43
N GLY A 27 9.84 23.61 31.36
CA GLY A 27 10.71 24.45 32.18
C GLY A 27 11.92 25.02 31.43
N GLU A 28 12.02 24.75 30.13
CA GLU A 28 13.11 25.16 29.25
C GLU A 28 12.89 26.61 28.74
N ILE A 29 13.95 27.43 28.77
CA ILE A 29 13.86 28.86 28.45
C ILE A 29 15.16 29.39 27.84
N ILE A 30 15.08 30.29 26.86
CA ILE A 30 16.25 31.02 26.36
C ILE A 30 16.39 32.31 27.17
N LYS A 31 17.38 32.35 28.06
CA LYS A 31 17.64 33.53 28.90
C LYS A 31 18.17 34.71 28.10
N LYS A 32 18.90 34.42 27.02
CA LYS A 32 19.49 35.43 26.15
C LYS A 32 19.60 34.92 24.72
N PHE A 33 19.11 35.70 23.76
CA PHE A 33 19.37 35.51 22.34
C PHE A 33 20.03 36.76 21.77
N ASN A 34 21.36 36.74 21.64
CA ASN A 34 22.11 37.82 20.99
C ASN A 34 22.43 37.43 19.54
N SER A 35 22.13 38.31 18.58
CA SER A 35 22.60 38.19 17.20
C SER A 35 23.52 39.36 16.87
N GLU A 36 24.71 39.08 16.37
CA GLU A 36 25.61 40.09 15.79
C GLU A 36 25.64 39.87 14.29
N VAL A 37 25.31 40.91 13.52
CA VAL A 37 25.05 40.84 12.08
C VAL A 37 25.99 41.82 11.39
N SER A 38 27.03 41.28 10.75
CA SER A 38 28.05 42.03 10.03
C SER A 38 27.76 42.04 8.54
N ILE A 39 27.50 43.21 7.97
CA ILE A 39 27.21 43.37 6.54
C ILE A 39 28.51 43.75 5.81
N TYR A 40 28.95 42.93 4.86
CA TYR A 40 30.14 43.20 4.06
C TYR A 40 29.79 43.88 2.73
N LYS A 41 30.74 44.65 2.18
CA LYS A 41 30.56 45.40 0.91
C LYS A 41 30.19 44.56 -0.31
N ASN A 42 30.49 43.27 -0.30
CA ASN A 42 30.13 42.33 -1.35
C ASN A 42 28.68 41.79 -1.24
N GLY A 43 27.91 42.24 -0.25
CA GLY A 43 26.52 41.79 -0.01
C GLY A 43 26.38 40.51 0.79
N VAL A 44 27.50 39.91 1.23
CA VAL A 44 27.50 38.78 2.17
C VAL A 44 27.25 39.32 3.57
N VAL A 45 26.39 38.66 4.32
CA VAL A 45 26.11 38.96 5.73
C VAL A 45 26.62 37.82 6.60
N ASN A 46 27.55 38.12 7.51
CA ASN A 46 28.03 37.20 8.52
C ASN A 46 27.22 37.39 9.80
N VAL A 47 26.66 36.29 10.33
CA VAL A 47 25.78 36.28 11.49
C VAL A 47 26.38 35.42 12.58
N ARG A 48 26.56 36.02 13.75
CA ARG A 48 27.06 35.37 14.96
C ARG A 48 25.99 35.40 16.04
N GLU A 49 25.25 34.30 16.16
CA GLU A 49 24.28 34.10 17.23
C GLU A 49 24.97 33.63 18.51
N THR A 50 24.44 34.05 19.67
CA THR A 50 24.85 33.60 21.00
C THR A 50 23.59 33.36 21.82
N ILE A 51 23.24 32.08 21.96
CA ILE A 51 21.99 31.61 22.56
C ILE A 51 22.31 30.98 23.91
N VAL A 52 21.84 31.59 25.00
CA VAL A 52 21.92 31.02 26.36
C VAL A 52 20.63 30.26 26.62
N TYR A 53 20.66 28.96 26.36
CA TYR A 53 19.52 28.05 26.51
C TYR A 53 19.61 27.35 27.87
N ASP A 54 18.56 27.46 28.68
CA ASP A 54 18.45 26.77 29.96
C ASP A 54 17.49 25.59 29.84
N PHE A 55 18.00 24.38 30.04
CA PHE A 55 17.21 23.15 30.05
C PHE A 55 16.48 22.92 31.38
N SER A 56 16.73 23.76 32.39
CA SER A 56 16.27 23.59 33.76
C SER A 56 16.65 22.19 34.28
N THR A 57 15.70 21.43 34.83
CA THR A 57 15.93 20.05 35.30
C THR A 57 15.80 18.98 34.21
N LEU A 58 15.45 19.34 32.97
CA LEU A 58 15.26 18.36 31.90
C LEU A 58 16.59 17.92 31.30
N GLN A 59 16.79 16.60 31.20
CA GLN A 59 17.96 16.01 30.57
C GLN A 59 17.80 16.02 29.04
N ARG A 60 18.69 16.73 28.36
CA ARG A 60 18.71 16.89 26.90
C ARG A 60 20.12 16.59 26.35
N HIS A 61 20.24 16.16 25.11
CA HIS A 61 21.51 16.00 24.42
C HIS A 61 22.06 17.32 23.86
N GLY A 62 21.18 18.29 23.60
CA GLY A 62 21.52 19.64 23.14
C GLY A 62 20.34 20.35 22.50
N ILE A 63 20.61 21.17 21.48
CA ILE A 63 19.60 21.97 20.76
C ILE A 63 19.52 21.64 19.26
N PHE A 64 18.36 21.91 18.68
CA PHE A 64 18.19 22.16 17.25
C PHE A 64 18.27 23.67 16.99
N ARG A 65 18.83 24.07 15.84
CA ARG A 65 18.75 25.42 15.29
C ARG A 65 18.42 25.34 13.80
N ASP A 66 17.27 25.90 13.42
CA ASP A 66 16.73 25.84 12.06
C ASP A 66 16.76 27.25 11.42
N ILE A 67 17.55 27.40 10.35
CA ILE A 67 17.86 28.69 9.71
C ILE A 67 17.27 28.69 8.28
N PRO A 68 16.39 29.63 7.91
CA PRO A 68 15.73 29.66 6.59
C PRO A 68 16.72 29.77 5.42
N TYR A 69 16.73 28.78 4.54
CA TYR A 69 17.48 28.77 3.28
C TYR A 69 16.67 29.34 2.11
N THR A 70 15.36 29.54 2.28
CA THR A 70 14.47 30.08 1.24
C THR A 70 13.53 31.15 1.77
N LEU A 71 13.50 32.30 1.11
CA LEU A 71 12.52 33.37 1.32
C LEU A 71 11.31 33.23 0.40
N LYS A 72 10.18 33.82 0.78
CA LYS A 72 9.00 34.00 -0.09
C LYS A 72 8.65 35.48 -0.20
N ASN A 73 8.46 35.97 -1.43
CA ASN A 73 8.00 37.34 -1.65
C ASN A 73 6.46 37.45 -1.51
N SER A 74 5.94 38.67 -1.63
CA SER A 74 4.50 38.97 -1.61
C SER A 74 3.67 38.32 -2.72
N GLU A 75 4.30 37.86 -3.80
CA GLU A 75 3.66 37.10 -4.89
C GLU A 75 3.67 35.57 -4.64
N GLY A 76 4.29 35.10 -3.55
CA GLY A 76 4.49 33.68 -3.26
C GLY A 76 5.62 33.00 -4.04
N LYS A 77 6.40 33.75 -4.83
CA LYS A 77 7.65 33.26 -5.44
C LYS A 77 8.67 33.01 -4.35
N GLU A 78 9.49 31.98 -4.54
CA GLU A 78 10.39 31.44 -3.53
C GLU A 78 11.83 31.60 -4.01
N PHE A 79 12.72 32.12 -3.16
CA PHE A 79 14.07 32.55 -3.53
C PHE A 79 15.11 31.91 -2.62
N GLU A 80 16.25 31.51 -3.18
CA GLU A 80 17.36 30.94 -2.41
C GLU A 80 18.14 32.02 -1.66
N MET A 81 18.39 31.76 -0.37
CA MET A 81 19.41 32.42 0.44
C MET A 81 20.51 31.40 0.76
N PRO A 82 21.64 31.40 0.02
CA PRO A 82 22.79 30.56 0.33
C PRO A 82 23.25 30.73 1.79
N ILE A 83 23.41 29.62 2.52
CA ILE A 83 23.92 29.59 3.90
C ILE A 83 25.14 28.67 4.00
N THR A 84 26.21 29.21 4.58
CA THR A 84 27.46 28.51 4.90
C THR A 84 27.74 28.62 6.40
N VAL A 85 27.69 27.50 7.12
CA VAL A 85 27.94 27.49 8.57
C VAL A 85 29.44 27.41 8.83
N LEU A 86 29.99 28.37 9.58
CA LEU A 86 31.42 28.52 9.81
C LEU A 86 31.87 27.84 11.10
N SER A 87 31.11 27.97 12.20
CA SER A 87 31.44 27.32 13.48
C SER A 87 30.26 27.21 14.43
N VAL A 88 30.31 26.23 15.34
CA VAL A 88 29.37 26.05 16.45
C VAL A 88 30.17 25.79 17.73
N LYS A 89 30.13 26.71 18.70
CA LYS A 89 31.05 26.76 19.85
C LYS A 89 30.34 27.04 21.18
N ASN A 90 31.00 26.74 22.29
CA ASN A 90 30.55 27.13 23.63
C ASN A 90 31.13 28.49 24.09
N GLU A 91 30.78 28.94 25.29
CA GLU A 91 31.27 30.19 25.89
C GLU A 91 32.79 30.25 26.08
N TYR A 92 33.48 29.10 26.12
CA TYR A 92 34.94 29.01 26.20
C TYR A 92 35.63 28.90 24.83
N GLY A 93 34.88 29.01 23.74
CA GLY A 93 35.39 28.94 22.36
C GLY A 93 35.69 27.52 21.86
N GLN A 94 35.32 26.48 22.61
CA GLN A 94 35.46 25.08 22.23
C GLN A 94 34.34 24.65 21.29
N ASP A 95 34.65 23.84 20.29
CA ASP A 95 33.69 23.37 19.28
C ASP A 95 32.69 22.35 19.85
N TYR A 96 31.41 22.53 19.51
CA TYR A 96 30.36 21.52 19.74
C TYR A 96 30.38 20.46 18.63
N LYS A 97 30.02 19.23 18.99
CA LYS A 97 29.54 18.25 18.00
C LYS A 97 28.20 18.72 17.43
N TYR A 98 28.06 18.70 16.12
CA TYR A 98 26.78 18.93 15.45
C TYR A 98 26.68 18.14 14.14
N THR A 99 25.46 17.97 13.63
CA THR A 99 25.21 17.57 12.25
C THR A 99 24.33 18.60 11.54
N GLN A 100 24.55 18.76 10.23
CA GLN A 100 23.80 19.68 9.37
C GLN A 100 22.94 18.90 8.38
N SER A 101 21.70 19.36 8.14
CA SER A 101 20.84 18.89 7.05
C SER A 101 20.14 20.05 6.34
N ARG A 102 19.55 19.80 5.17
CA ARG A 102 18.66 20.74 4.47
C ARG A 102 17.28 20.09 4.34
N THR A 103 16.31 20.62 5.08
CA THR A 103 14.98 20.01 5.24
C THR A 103 13.92 21.11 5.27
N GLY A 104 12.83 20.97 4.50
CA GLY A 104 11.66 21.86 4.59
C GLY A 104 11.87 23.33 4.20
N GLY A 105 13.00 23.67 3.56
CA GLY A 105 13.40 25.06 3.29
C GLY A 105 14.39 25.65 4.30
N ASN A 106 14.78 24.89 5.34
CA ASN A 106 15.73 25.31 6.37
C ASN A 106 17.06 24.55 6.27
N VAL A 107 18.17 25.22 6.61
CA VAL A 107 19.37 24.56 7.13
C VAL A 107 19.14 24.23 8.59
N SER A 108 19.08 22.93 8.90
CA SER A 108 18.85 22.43 10.26
C SER A 108 20.16 21.95 10.87
N LEU A 109 20.52 22.51 12.03
CA LEU A 109 21.70 22.14 12.82
C LEU A 109 21.25 21.39 14.08
N LYS A 110 21.64 20.12 14.19
CA LYS A 110 21.45 19.31 15.40
C LYS A 110 22.73 19.34 16.23
N ILE A 111 22.74 20.15 17.28
CA ILE A 111 23.92 20.48 18.10
C ILE A 111 23.84 19.73 19.43
N GLY A 112 24.88 19.00 19.82
CA GLY A 112 24.89 18.17 21.04
C GLY A 112 25.62 16.83 20.88
N ASP A 113 25.68 16.04 21.95
CA ASP A 113 26.27 14.68 21.90
C ASP A 113 25.17 13.60 22.08
N PRO A 114 24.92 12.73 21.10
CA PRO A 114 23.87 11.72 21.20
C PRO A 114 24.11 10.66 22.30
N ASN A 115 25.28 10.63 22.93
CA ASN A 115 25.65 9.67 23.98
C ASN A 115 25.67 10.30 25.39
N LYS A 116 25.44 11.61 25.52
CA LYS A 116 25.50 12.32 26.81
C LYS A 116 24.36 13.33 26.92
N THR A 117 23.70 13.38 28.08
CA THR A 117 22.75 14.43 28.42
C THR A 117 23.37 15.55 29.28
N ILE A 118 22.74 16.71 29.24
CA ILE A 118 23.05 17.95 29.95
C ILE A 118 21.75 18.56 30.51
N THR A 119 21.88 19.47 31.48
CA THR A 119 20.80 20.11 32.24
C THR A 119 21.23 21.53 32.63
N GLY A 120 20.29 22.44 32.87
CA GLY A 120 20.61 23.83 33.23
C GLY A 120 21.05 24.68 32.03
N ALA A 121 21.68 25.83 32.30
CA ALA A 121 22.08 26.82 31.31
C ALA A 121 23.37 26.44 30.54
N HIS A 122 23.31 26.50 29.22
CA HIS A 122 24.44 26.33 28.30
C HIS A 122 24.43 27.39 27.20
N THR A 123 25.61 27.81 26.74
CA THR A 123 25.75 28.84 25.70
C THR A 123 26.13 28.23 24.35
N TYR A 124 25.33 28.49 23.33
CA TYR A 124 25.59 28.09 21.95
C TYR A 124 25.96 29.32 21.11
N VAL A 125 27.20 29.37 20.65
CA VAL A 125 27.71 30.39 19.72
C VAL A 125 27.71 29.79 18.32
N ILE A 126 26.84 30.29 17.45
CA ILE A 126 26.64 29.79 16.08
C ILE A 126 27.06 30.89 15.12
N THR A 127 28.07 30.65 14.28
CA THR A 127 28.55 31.62 13.29
C THR A 127 28.32 31.08 11.89
N TYR A 128 27.66 31.85 11.03
CA TYR A 128 27.35 31.46 9.65
C TYR A 128 27.34 32.68 8.72
N GLU A 129 27.57 32.43 7.43
CA GLU A 129 27.44 33.41 6.36
C GLU A 129 26.17 33.14 5.55
N VAL A 130 25.61 34.24 5.06
CA VAL A 130 24.34 34.29 4.34
C VAL A 130 24.48 35.24 3.15
N GLU A 131 23.95 34.83 2.00
CA GLU A 131 23.87 35.63 0.78
C GLU A 131 22.42 36.00 0.44
N GLY A 132 22.23 37.10 -0.29
CA GLY A 132 20.91 37.48 -0.83
C GLY A 132 19.89 37.97 0.21
N THR A 133 20.35 38.51 1.35
CA THR A 133 19.49 39.11 2.38
C THR A 133 19.04 40.52 2.09
N LEU A 134 19.88 41.31 1.42
CA LEU A 134 19.62 42.71 1.14
C LEU A 134 18.55 42.85 0.04
N GLU A 135 17.70 43.87 0.15
CA GLU A 135 16.74 44.26 -0.87
C GLU A 135 17.10 45.63 -1.44
N GLU A 136 17.14 45.74 -2.77
CA GLU A 136 17.43 46.98 -3.48
C GLU A 136 16.10 47.72 -3.77
N PHE A 137 15.90 48.90 -3.18
CA PHE A 137 14.77 49.79 -3.49
C PHE A 137 15.18 50.86 -4.51
N SER A 138 14.36 51.87 -4.78
CA SER A 138 14.71 52.94 -5.72
C SER A 138 15.58 54.03 -5.11
N ASP A 139 15.38 54.36 -3.83
CA ASP A 139 16.04 55.44 -3.09
C ASP A 139 17.05 54.95 -2.03
N HIS A 140 16.99 53.69 -1.62
CA HIS A 140 17.80 53.10 -0.55
C HIS A 140 18.02 51.60 -0.77
N ASP A 141 18.86 50.98 0.06
CA ASP A 141 19.01 49.53 0.20
C ASP A 141 18.54 49.12 1.61
N GLU A 142 17.97 47.92 1.79
CA GLU A 142 17.40 47.48 3.07
C GLU A 142 17.87 46.08 3.51
N LEU A 143 18.08 45.88 4.81
CA LEU A 143 18.16 44.57 5.46
C LEU A 143 16.89 44.31 6.28
N TYR A 144 16.07 43.33 5.86
CA TYR A 144 14.92 42.82 6.61
C TYR A 144 15.26 41.44 7.20
N TRP A 145 15.48 41.38 8.52
CA TRP A 145 16.10 40.23 9.19
C TRP A 145 15.35 39.79 10.45
N ASN A 146 14.86 38.55 10.51
CA ASN A 146 14.36 37.99 11.77
C ASN A 146 15.58 37.64 12.65
N VAL A 147 15.67 38.27 13.82
CA VAL A 147 16.82 38.16 14.75
C VAL A 147 16.81 36.82 15.46
N THR A 148 15.65 36.42 15.98
CA THR A 148 15.44 35.10 16.64
C THR A 148 14.77 34.10 15.72
N GLY A 149 13.85 34.61 14.88
CA GLY A 149 12.80 33.81 14.27
C GLY A 149 11.62 33.52 15.19
N ASN A 150 10.61 32.86 14.61
CA ASN A 150 9.29 32.64 15.20
C ASN A 150 8.96 31.14 15.41
N GLU A 151 9.88 30.21 15.14
CA GLU A 151 9.66 28.75 15.29
C GLU A 151 10.21 28.18 16.62
N TRP A 152 10.64 29.04 17.55
CA TRP A 152 11.12 28.64 18.88
C TRP A 152 9.97 28.20 19.79
N LYS A 153 10.02 26.95 20.26
CA LYS A 153 8.98 26.35 21.12
C LYS A 153 9.10 26.68 22.61
N VAL A 154 10.08 27.50 22.97
CA VAL A 154 10.38 27.96 24.34
C VAL A 154 10.37 29.49 24.38
N PRO A 155 10.04 30.12 25.53
CA PRO A 155 10.12 31.57 25.66
C PRO A 155 11.57 32.08 25.58
N ILE A 156 11.71 33.36 25.24
CA ILE A 156 12.98 34.08 25.22
C ILE A 156 12.89 35.27 26.19
N GLU A 157 13.65 35.26 27.29
CA GLU A 157 13.60 36.34 28.30
C GLU A 157 14.07 37.68 27.72
N THR A 158 15.20 37.67 27.01
CA THR A 158 15.79 38.84 26.37
C THR A 158 16.36 38.49 25.00
N SER A 159 16.12 39.35 24.00
CA SER A 159 16.81 39.27 22.72
C SER A 159 17.37 40.62 22.30
N SER A 160 18.54 40.60 21.66
CA SER A 160 19.17 41.82 21.12
C SER A 160 19.91 41.55 19.82
N VAL A 161 19.94 42.56 18.95
CA VAL A 161 20.72 42.58 17.72
C VAL A 161 21.75 43.70 17.75
N ARG A 162 22.98 43.39 17.31
CA ARG A 162 24.00 44.38 16.96
C ARG A 162 24.21 44.35 15.44
N LEU A 163 23.87 45.44 14.74
CA LEU A 163 24.21 45.59 13.32
C LEU A 163 25.57 46.28 13.19
N LEU A 164 26.44 45.70 12.37
CA LEU A 164 27.77 46.20 12.04
C LEU A 164 27.85 46.47 10.54
N PHE A 165 28.09 47.73 10.18
CA PHE A 165 28.17 48.20 8.80
C PHE A 165 29.63 48.47 8.39
N PRO A 166 29.96 48.50 7.08
CA PRO A 166 31.25 49.00 6.59
C PRO A 166 31.51 50.43 7.07
N SER A 167 32.77 50.76 7.36
CA SER A 167 33.15 52.01 8.06
C SER A 167 32.91 53.31 7.27
N ASP A 168 32.51 53.23 6.00
CA ASP A 168 32.13 54.34 5.15
C ASP A 168 30.60 54.52 4.99
N VAL A 169 29.77 53.61 5.51
CA VAL A 169 28.31 53.79 5.55
C VAL A 169 27.95 54.90 6.56
N PRO A 170 27.17 55.94 6.18
CA PRO A 170 26.76 57.00 7.09
C PRO A 170 25.68 56.52 8.06
N VAL A 171 26.10 55.98 9.21
CA VAL A 171 25.24 55.47 10.30
C VAL A 171 24.21 56.51 10.80
N SER A 172 24.45 57.81 10.56
CA SER A 172 23.51 58.91 10.86
C SER A 172 22.20 58.85 10.07
N ASN A 173 22.17 58.17 8.92
CA ASN A 173 21.06 58.22 7.96
C ASN A 173 20.17 56.96 8.01
N LEU A 174 20.46 56.02 8.91
CA LEU A 174 19.79 54.71 8.96
C LEU A 174 18.29 54.83 9.31
N LYS A 175 17.43 54.28 8.45
CA LYS A 175 16.00 54.09 8.70
C LYS A 175 15.79 52.76 9.43
N ILE A 176 15.55 52.80 10.74
CA ILE A 176 15.42 51.58 11.57
C ILE A 176 13.98 51.37 12.05
N ALA A 177 13.44 50.17 11.82
CA ALA A 177 12.20 49.68 12.41
C ALA A 177 12.39 48.29 13.03
N CYS A 178 11.56 47.92 14.01
CA CYS A 178 11.65 46.63 14.68
C CYS A 178 10.26 46.07 15.03
N PHE A 179 10.13 44.75 15.01
CA PHE A 179 8.87 44.05 15.21
C PHE A 179 9.03 42.85 16.17
N THR A 180 7.96 42.53 16.89
CA THR A 180 7.90 41.53 17.95
C THR A 180 6.56 40.77 17.95
N GLY A 181 6.52 39.58 18.55
CA GLY A 181 5.30 38.78 18.71
C GLY A 181 5.22 37.59 17.76
N PRO A 182 4.04 36.95 17.60
CA PRO A 182 3.87 35.68 16.88
C PRO A 182 3.95 35.82 15.34
N PHE A 183 3.66 34.73 14.63
CA PHE A 183 3.30 34.80 13.20
C PHE A 183 1.85 35.39 13.08
N GLY A 184 1.76 36.68 12.74
CA GLY A 184 0.61 37.56 12.45
C GLY A 184 0.94 39.05 12.75
N SER A 185 1.64 39.27 13.86
CA SER A 185 1.92 40.53 14.58
C SER A 185 2.59 41.69 13.81
N LYS A 186 2.41 42.91 14.36
CA LYS A 186 3.16 44.15 14.07
C LYS A 186 3.57 44.93 15.33
N GLU A 187 3.65 44.28 16.49
CA GLU A 187 4.00 44.97 17.76
C GLU A 187 5.47 45.42 17.81
N VAL A 188 5.74 46.55 18.47
CA VAL A 188 7.06 47.21 18.54
C VAL A 188 7.58 47.21 19.99
N ASN A 189 7.73 46.04 20.61
CA ASN A 189 8.24 45.88 21.98
C ASN A 189 9.77 45.84 22.00
N CYS A 190 10.40 46.89 21.46
CA CYS A 190 11.85 46.95 21.25
C CYS A 190 12.35 48.39 21.39
N SER A 191 13.58 48.55 21.90
CA SER A 191 14.24 49.84 22.09
C SER A 191 15.60 49.87 21.41
N GLN A 192 15.88 50.98 20.73
CA GLN A 192 17.19 51.31 20.19
C GLN A 192 18.08 51.80 21.33
N VAL A 193 19.33 51.34 21.37
CA VAL A 193 20.39 51.91 22.20
C VAL A 193 21.48 52.39 21.26
N TYR A 194 21.71 53.70 21.24
CA TYR A 194 22.79 54.30 20.48
C TYR A 194 24.11 53.99 21.19
N ASP A 195 24.81 52.97 20.71
CA ASP A 195 26.18 52.67 21.09
C ASP A 195 27.15 53.62 20.35
N LEU A 196 28.42 53.63 20.73
CA LEU A 196 29.43 54.40 20.01
C LEU A 196 29.62 53.85 18.59
N LEU A 197 29.81 54.77 17.64
CA LEU A 197 29.88 54.47 16.21
C LEU A 197 31.03 53.49 15.87
N PRO A 198 30.86 52.59 14.87
CA PRO A 198 29.78 52.52 13.88
C PRO A 198 28.85 51.31 14.07
N SER A 199 28.28 51.11 15.26
CA SER A 199 27.37 49.99 15.53
C SER A 199 26.00 50.42 16.05
N LEU A 200 24.94 49.75 15.58
CA LEU A 200 23.59 49.92 16.09
C LEU A 200 23.25 48.76 17.01
N PHE A 201 22.72 49.04 18.21
CA PHE A 201 22.19 48.02 19.12
C PHE A 201 20.68 48.21 19.32
N VAL A 202 19.92 47.12 19.22
CA VAL A 202 18.47 47.11 19.50
C VAL A 202 18.14 45.90 20.38
N THR A 203 17.33 46.09 21.42
CA THR A 203 16.93 45.05 22.36
C THR A 203 15.41 44.97 22.49
N THR A 204 14.87 43.80 22.85
CA THR A 204 13.46 43.68 23.24
C THR A 204 13.22 44.37 24.59
N THR A 205 12.03 44.96 24.77
CA THR A 205 11.57 45.56 26.04
C THR A 205 10.58 44.69 26.80
N LYS A 206 10.16 43.57 26.19
CA LYS A 206 9.42 42.46 26.81
C LYS A 206 10.14 41.14 26.53
N TYR A 207 9.79 40.12 27.30
CA TYR A 207 10.07 38.73 26.94
C TYR A 207 9.21 38.32 25.72
N LEU A 208 9.66 37.29 25.01
CA LEU A 208 8.92 36.66 23.91
C LEU A 208 8.35 35.33 24.40
N ASN A 209 7.06 35.07 24.15
CA ASN A 209 6.41 33.79 24.40
C ASN A 209 6.85 32.73 23.38
N PRO A 210 6.58 31.43 23.59
CA PRO A 210 6.76 30.41 22.57
C PRO A 210 6.08 30.79 21.25
N ASN A 211 6.81 30.60 20.14
CA ASN A 211 6.46 30.98 18.76
C ASN A 211 6.38 32.49 18.49
N GLU A 212 6.77 33.34 19.47
CA GLU A 212 7.03 34.75 19.23
C GLU A 212 8.50 34.98 18.86
N GLY A 213 8.74 36.02 18.08
CA GLY A 213 10.06 36.36 17.56
C GLY A 213 10.35 37.86 17.67
N PHE A 214 11.61 38.19 17.41
CA PHE A 214 12.11 39.56 17.26
C PHE A 214 12.71 39.71 15.86
N THR A 215 12.37 40.82 15.20
CA THR A 215 12.70 41.09 13.80
C THR A 215 13.15 42.56 13.66
N ILE A 216 14.18 42.79 12.86
CA ILE A 216 14.78 44.12 12.60
C ILE A 216 14.68 44.46 11.12
N VAL A 217 14.46 45.73 10.81
CA VAL A 217 14.52 46.31 9.48
C VAL A 217 15.47 47.49 9.52
N ALA A 218 16.43 47.53 8.60
CA ALA A 218 17.44 48.59 8.53
C ALA A 218 17.68 49.04 7.08
N GLY A 219 17.12 50.20 6.73
CA GLY A 219 17.36 50.87 5.46
C GLY A 219 18.56 51.83 5.53
N PHE A 220 19.38 51.86 4.49
CA PHE A 220 20.60 52.67 4.38
C PHE A 220 20.79 53.26 2.98
N ASP A 221 21.57 54.33 2.87
CA ASP A 221 21.82 55.02 1.61
C ASP A 221 22.53 54.11 0.58
N LYS A 222 22.20 54.27 -0.70
CA LYS A 222 22.72 53.45 -1.79
C LYS A 222 24.21 53.66 -2.08
N GLY A 223 24.82 52.62 -2.66
CA GLY A 223 26.13 52.70 -3.32
C GLY A 223 27.33 52.34 -2.45
N TYR A 224 27.11 52.01 -1.18
CA TYR A 224 28.16 51.56 -0.25
C TYR A 224 28.34 50.04 -0.21
N ILE A 225 27.31 49.28 -0.61
CA ILE A 225 27.24 47.82 -0.52
C ILE A 225 26.63 47.26 -1.81
N THR A 226 27.19 46.18 -2.35
CA THR A 226 26.63 45.46 -3.50
C THR A 226 25.48 44.56 -3.05
N VAL A 227 24.28 44.72 -3.61
CA VAL A 227 23.17 43.78 -3.39
C VAL A 227 23.35 42.53 -4.28
N ILE A 228 23.28 41.34 -3.69
CA ILE A 228 23.37 40.06 -4.42
C ILE A 228 21.99 39.72 -4.99
N PRO A 229 21.84 39.50 -6.31
CA PRO A 229 20.54 39.20 -6.92
C PRO A 229 20.01 37.83 -6.46
N LYS A 230 18.81 37.83 -5.87
CA LYS A 230 18.13 36.62 -5.35
C LYS A 230 17.78 35.64 -6.48
N LYS A 231 18.13 34.36 -6.32
CA LYS A 231 17.85 33.30 -7.29
C LYS A 231 16.48 32.66 -7.03
N GLU A 232 15.57 32.75 -8.00
CA GLU A 232 14.23 32.15 -7.90
C GLU A 232 14.29 30.61 -7.99
N VAL A 233 13.57 29.94 -7.10
CA VAL A 233 13.41 28.48 -7.04
C VAL A 233 12.40 28.06 -8.10
N SER A 234 12.91 27.68 -9.27
CA SER A 234 12.09 27.24 -10.40
C SER A 234 11.27 25.98 -10.07
N LYS A 235 9.96 26.15 -9.87
CA LYS A 235 9.01 25.04 -9.71
C LYS A 235 8.61 24.49 -11.09
N LEU A 236 8.27 23.20 -11.15
CA LEU A 236 7.73 22.61 -12.38
C LEU A 236 6.42 23.32 -12.77
N PRO A 237 6.25 23.77 -14.04
CA PRO A 237 5.04 24.44 -14.48
C PRO A 237 3.78 23.61 -14.20
N GLU A 238 2.77 24.25 -13.60
CA GLU A 238 1.55 23.56 -13.12
C GLU A 238 0.84 22.77 -14.23
N TYR A 239 0.86 23.27 -15.47
CA TYR A 239 0.27 22.57 -16.62
C TYR A 239 0.96 21.23 -16.94
N LEU A 240 2.25 21.06 -16.63
CA LEU A 240 2.94 19.77 -16.76
C LEU A 240 2.52 18.80 -15.65
N VAL A 241 2.32 19.31 -14.43
CA VAL A 241 1.79 18.52 -13.31
C VAL A 241 0.36 18.06 -13.62
N LEU A 242 -0.50 18.97 -14.09
CA LEU A 242 -1.86 18.67 -14.52
C LEU A 242 -1.91 17.69 -15.71
N ALA A 243 -1.02 17.84 -16.70
CA ALA A 243 -0.91 16.88 -17.81
C ALA A 243 -0.47 15.49 -17.34
N GLY A 244 0.52 15.42 -16.43
CA GLY A 244 0.95 14.17 -15.80
C GLY A 244 -0.19 13.48 -15.03
N LEU A 245 -0.92 14.24 -14.21
CA LEU A 245 -2.11 13.77 -13.49
C LEU A 245 -3.21 13.30 -14.46
N PHE A 246 -3.43 13.99 -15.58
CA PHE A 246 -4.41 13.59 -16.58
C PHE A 246 -4.04 12.26 -17.27
N ILE A 247 -2.78 12.11 -17.68
CA ILE A 247 -2.26 10.85 -18.25
C ILE A 247 -2.44 9.71 -17.23
N TRP A 248 -2.06 9.96 -15.98
CA TRP A 248 -2.11 9.00 -14.88
C TRP A 248 -3.54 8.53 -14.55
N TYR A 249 -4.47 9.44 -14.32
CA TYR A 249 -5.82 9.13 -13.86
C TYR A 249 -6.84 8.80 -14.97
N PHE A 250 -6.58 9.18 -16.23
CA PHE A 250 -7.54 8.96 -17.33
C PHE A 250 -6.98 8.10 -18.48
N LEU A 251 -5.78 8.41 -18.98
CA LEU A 251 -5.25 7.69 -20.15
C LEU A 251 -4.73 6.28 -19.81
N LEU A 252 -4.09 6.09 -18.65
CA LEU A 252 -3.67 4.75 -18.23
C LEU A 252 -4.85 3.77 -18.02
N PRO A 253 -5.93 4.10 -17.27
CA PRO A 253 -7.10 3.22 -17.17
C PRO A 253 -7.75 2.93 -18.54
N LEU A 254 -7.87 3.97 -19.39
CA LEU A 254 -8.41 3.82 -20.74
C LEU A 254 -7.55 2.86 -21.59
N SER A 255 -6.22 2.90 -21.45
CA SER A 255 -5.32 2.00 -22.18
C SER A 255 -5.55 0.51 -21.86
N VAL A 256 -5.87 0.17 -20.61
CA VAL A 256 -6.19 -1.21 -20.19
C VAL A 256 -7.50 -1.68 -20.83
N ILE A 257 -8.51 -0.80 -20.88
CA ILE A 257 -9.78 -1.09 -21.56
C ILE A 257 -9.55 -1.31 -23.06
N LEU A 258 -8.83 -0.40 -23.74
CA LEU A 258 -8.49 -0.52 -25.16
C LEU A 258 -7.68 -1.79 -25.47
N MET A 259 -6.74 -2.16 -24.59
CA MET A 259 -5.96 -3.39 -24.71
C MET A 259 -6.83 -4.65 -24.57
N TYR A 260 -7.79 -4.68 -23.64
CA TYR A 260 -8.77 -5.78 -23.58
C TYR A 260 -9.61 -5.87 -24.86
N LEU A 261 -10.12 -4.74 -25.35
CA LEU A 261 -10.93 -4.68 -26.58
C LEU A 261 -10.18 -5.22 -27.81
N LYS A 262 -8.85 -5.01 -27.86
CA LYS A 262 -7.97 -5.40 -28.98
C LYS A 262 -7.33 -6.79 -28.83
N TYR A 263 -7.03 -7.23 -27.60
CA TYR A 263 -6.23 -8.43 -27.35
C TYR A 263 -6.84 -9.41 -26.32
N GLY A 264 -7.59 -8.95 -25.32
CA GLY A 264 -8.08 -9.79 -24.21
C GLY A 264 -9.31 -10.65 -24.53
N ARG A 265 -10.08 -10.32 -25.58
CA ARG A 265 -11.31 -11.04 -25.93
C ARG A 265 -11.05 -12.45 -26.49
N ASP A 266 -11.81 -13.43 -26.00
CA ASP A 266 -11.93 -14.78 -26.60
C ASP A 266 -12.30 -14.69 -28.10
N PRO A 267 -11.73 -15.53 -28.99
CA PRO A 267 -12.15 -15.63 -30.38
C PRO A 267 -13.64 -16.00 -30.52
N LYS A 268 -14.37 -15.29 -31.38
CA LYS A 268 -15.78 -15.59 -31.66
C LYS A 268 -15.91 -16.94 -32.38
N ILE A 269 -16.69 -17.85 -31.81
CA ILE A 269 -17.08 -19.11 -32.44
C ILE A 269 -18.55 -19.00 -32.86
N ASN A 270 -18.82 -19.10 -34.16
CA ASN A 270 -20.16 -18.89 -34.74
C ASN A 270 -20.93 -20.21 -34.96
N THR A 271 -20.59 -21.27 -34.24
CA THR A 271 -21.32 -22.56 -34.28
C THR A 271 -22.34 -22.63 -33.16
N ALA A 272 -23.47 -23.30 -33.40
CA ALA A 272 -24.39 -23.66 -32.33
C ALA A 272 -23.69 -24.58 -31.32
N ILE A 273 -24.04 -24.45 -30.04
CA ILE A 273 -23.56 -25.36 -28.99
C ILE A 273 -24.20 -26.74 -29.22
N PRO A 274 -23.42 -27.81 -29.47
CA PRO A 274 -23.96 -29.13 -29.82
C PRO A 274 -24.58 -29.84 -28.60
N ALA A 275 -25.47 -30.80 -28.87
CA ALA A 275 -25.91 -31.75 -27.85
C ALA A 275 -24.88 -32.88 -27.75
N LEU A 276 -24.02 -32.82 -26.73
CA LEU A 276 -22.98 -33.83 -26.49
C LEU A 276 -23.35 -34.71 -25.29
N PHE A 277 -23.38 -36.01 -25.54
CA PHE A 277 -23.74 -37.07 -24.57
C PHE A 277 -22.50 -37.87 -24.09
N GLU A 278 -21.32 -37.46 -24.54
CA GLU A 278 -20.04 -38.14 -24.30
C GLU A 278 -18.99 -37.15 -23.76
N PRO A 279 -17.93 -37.65 -23.09
CA PRO A 279 -16.72 -36.89 -22.82
C PRO A 279 -16.23 -36.07 -24.03
N PRO A 280 -15.87 -34.78 -23.86
CA PRO A 280 -15.46 -33.94 -24.97
C PRO A 280 -14.06 -34.35 -25.46
N LEU A 281 -13.82 -34.21 -26.77
CA LEU A 281 -12.63 -34.74 -27.44
C LEU A 281 -11.71 -33.64 -27.98
N ASP A 282 -10.41 -33.88 -27.84
CA ASP A 282 -9.34 -33.17 -28.52
C ASP A 282 -8.84 -34.04 -29.69
N GLY A 283 -9.52 -33.93 -30.82
CA GLY A 283 -9.32 -34.80 -31.99
C GLY A 283 -9.75 -36.24 -31.71
N LYS A 284 -8.81 -37.08 -31.26
CA LYS A 284 -9.06 -38.46 -30.78
C LYS A 284 -8.80 -38.64 -29.28
N ARG A 285 -8.21 -37.66 -28.59
CA ARG A 285 -7.90 -37.73 -27.16
C ARG A 285 -9.13 -37.32 -26.35
N ARG A 286 -9.47 -38.08 -25.31
CA ARG A 286 -10.47 -37.69 -24.31
C ARG A 286 -9.92 -36.51 -23.48
N LEU A 287 -10.64 -35.39 -23.40
CA LEU A 287 -10.32 -34.33 -22.44
C LEU A 287 -10.61 -34.83 -21.02
N THR A 288 -9.71 -34.58 -20.06
CA THR A 288 -10.01 -34.92 -18.66
C THR A 288 -11.13 -34.01 -18.11
N PRO A 289 -11.80 -34.41 -17.03
CA PRO A 289 -12.77 -33.54 -16.35
C PRO A 289 -12.14 -32.22 -15.90
N ALA A 290 -10.92 -32.26 -15.38
CA ALA A 290 -10.17 -31.07 -14.96
C ALA A 290 -9.76 -30.17 -16.13
N GLU A 291 -9.28 -30.73 -17.25
CA GLU A 291 -9.09 -29.94 -18.48
C GLU A 291 -10.40 -29.26 -18.90
N SER A 292 -11.53 -29.97 -18.77
CA SER A 292 -12.84 -29.47 -19.17
C SER A 292 -13.34 -28.32 -18.29
N GLY A 293 -13.10 -28.38 -16.97
CA GLY A 293 -13.35 -27.27 -16.05
C GLY A 293 -12.51 -26.04 -16.41
N THR A 294 -11.18 -26.19 -16.40
CA THR A 294 -10.23 -25.10 -16.66
C THR A 294 -10.37 -24.46 -18.05
N ILE A 295 -10.77 -25.20 -19.09
CA ILE A 295 -11.06 -24.61 -20.42
C ILE A 295 -12.31 -23.70 -20.41
N VAL A 296 -13.30 -23.97 -19.53
CA VAL A 296 -14.54 -23.19 -19.47
C VAL A 296 -14.36 -21.88 -18.72
N ASP A 297 -13.80 -21.91 -17.51
CA ASP A 297 -13.71 -20.78 -16.58
C ASP A 297 -12.28 -20.23 -16.35
N GLU A 298 -11.28 -20.82 -17.00
CA GLU A 298 -9.88 -20.38 -16.96
C GLU A 298 -9.24 -20.52 -15.57
N SER A 299 -9.78 -21.39 -14.71
CA SER A 299 -9.26 -21.65 -13.37
C SER A 299 -9.00 -23.14 -13.15
N ALA A 300 -8.00 -23.45 -12.34
CA ALA A 300 -7.75 -24.78 -11.81
C ALA A 300 -8.18 -24.76 -10.34
N ASP A 301 -9.42 -25.15 -10.08
CA ASP A 301 -10.06 -25.08 -8.77
C ASP A 301 -10.03 -26.43 -8.04
N ASP A 302 -10.35 -26.45 -6.75
CA ASP A 302 -10.35 -27.68 -5.94
C ASP A 302 -11.45 -28.67 -6.36
N LYS A 303 -12.49 -28.18 -7.05
CA LYS A 303 -13.49 -29.00 -7.76
C LYS A 303 -12.87 -29.86 -8.86
N ASP A 304 -11.81 -29.38 -9.52
CA ASP A 304 -11.17 -30.04 -10.67
C ASP A 304 -10.24 -31.14 -10.18
N ILE A 305 -9.55 -30.91 -9.05
CA ILE A 305 -8.86 -31.96 -8.29
C ILE A 305 -9.87 -33.04 -7.86
N THR A 306 -10.98 -32.64 -7.24
CA THR A 306 -12.05 -33.56 -6.80
C THR A 306 -12.62 -34.39 -7.97
N ALA A 307 -12.89 -33.74 -9.11
CA ALA A 307 -13.33 -34.40 -10.33
C ALA A 307 -12.30 -35.40 -10.87
N THR A 308 -11.00 -35.10 -10.73
CA THR A 308 -9.91 -36.00 -11.13
C THR A 308 -9.84 -37.22 -10.20
N ILE A 309 -9.99 -37.04 -8.88
CA ILE A 309 -10.04 -38.17 -7.92
C ILE A 309 -11.19 -39.13 -8.29
N VAL A 310 -12.37 -38.61 -8.64
CA VAL A 310 -13.53 -39.45 -9.02
C VAL A 310 -13.33 -40.10 -10.40
N ASP A 311 -12.71 -39.43 -11.37
CA ASP A 311 -12.38 -40.05 -12.68
C ASP A 311 -11.39 -41.20 -12.54
N LEU A 312 -10.35 -41.02 -11.71
CA LEU A 312 -9.35 -42.03 -11.42
C LEU A 312 -9.93 -43.20 -10.62
N ALA A 313 -10.91 -42.94 -9.74
CA ALA A 313 -11.66 -43.99 -9.07
C ALA A 313 -12.45 -44.85 -10.07
N ILE A 314 -13.25 -44.21 -10.93
CA ILE A 314 -14.08 -44.88 -11.94
C ILE A 314 -13.23 -45.62 -13.00
N ARG A 315 -12.00 -45.13 -13.28
CA ARG A 315 -11.01 -45.82 -14.13
C ARG A 315 -10.26 -46.95 -13.42
N GLY A 316 -10.33 -47.06 -12.09
CA GLY A 316 -9.71 -48.14 -11.31
C GLY A 316 -8.24 -47.93 -10.95
N TYR A 317 -7.77 -46.69 -10.79
CA TYR A 317 -6.44 -46.39 -10.21
C TYR A 317 -6.49 -46.23 -8.68
N LEU A 318 -7.66 -45.93 -8.12
CA LEU A 318 -7.89 -45.79 -6.69
C LEU A 318 -9.32 -46.19 -6.33
N LYS A 319 -9.56 -46.34 -5.03
CA LYS A 319 -10.86 -46.63 -4.42
C LYS A 319 -11.17 -45.63 -3.33
N ILE A 320 -12.43 -45.22 -3.22
CA ILE A 320 -12.91 -44.24 -2.25
C ILE A 320 -13.77 -44.96 -1.21
N THR A 321 -13.39 -44.87 0.07
CA THR A 321 -14.12 -45.44 1.20
C THR A 321 -14.60 -44.36 2.15
N GLU A 322 -15.90 -44.19 2.28
CA GLU A 322 -16.55 -43.25 3.21
C GLU A 322 -16.55 -43.80 4.65
N LYS A 323 -16.13 -42.98 5.61
CA LYS A 323 -15.96 -43.35 7.02
C LYS A 323 -16.56 -42.27 7.93
N ASP A 324 -17.47 -42.68 8.82
CA ASP A 324 -18.10 -41.77 9.78
C ASP A 324 -17.09 -41.34 10.88
N GLN A 325 -16.80 -40.05 10.95
CA GLN A 325 -15.93 -39.44 11.95
C GLN A 325 -16.78 -38.71 12.98
N LYS A 326 -16.75 -39.17 14.24
CA LYS A 326 -17.48 -38.53 15.34
C LYS A 326 -16.67 -37.38 15.91
N SER A 327 -17.10 -36.15 15.66
CA SER A 327 -16.48 -34.95 16.21
C SER A 327 -17.13 -34.53 17.54
N LEU A 328 -16.34 -33.83 18.36
CA LEU A 328 -16.69 -33.16 19.62
C LEU A 328 -17.87 -33.76 20.40
N GLY A 329 -17.61 -34.86 21.13
CA GLY A 329 -18.60 -35.49 22.01
C GLY A 329 -19.74 -36.24 21.31
N GLY A 330 -19.71 -36.36 19.98
CA GLY A 330 -20.76 -36.99 19.18
C GLY A 330 -21.92 -36.06 18.83
N LEU A 331 -21.80 -34.75 19.09
CA LEU A 331 -22.82 -33.75 18.75
C LEU A 331 -22.75 -33.33 17.27
N LEU A 332 -21.63 -33.61 16.59
CA LEU A 332 -21.41 -33.31 15.17
C LEU A 332 -20.80 -34.54 14.48
N SER A 333 -21.45 -35.01 13.41
CA SER A 333 -20.89 -36.01 12.51
C SER A 333 -20.16 -35.32 11.36
N SER A 334 -18.89 -35.65 11.15
CA SER A 334 -18.15 -35.36 9.93
C SER A 334 -17.95 -36.65 9.13
N LYS A 335 -17.84 -36.53 7.81
CA LYS A 335 -17.42 -37.63 6.95
C LYS A 335 -15.95 -37.46 6.62
N ASP A 336 -15.18 -38.51 6.87
CA ASP A 336 -13.83 -38.67 6.34
C ASP A 336 -13.88 -39.66 5.17
N TYR A 337 -12.94 -39.51 4.24
CA TYR A 337 -12.79 -40.41 3.10
C TYR A 337 -11.38 -40.98 3.09
N ILE A 338 -11.31 -42.30 3.05
CA ILE A 338 -10.07 -43.04 2.83
C ILE A 338 -9.95 -43.27 1.33
N LEU A 339 -8.82 -42.87 0.77
CA LEU A 339 -8.43 -43.16 -0.60
C LEU A 339 -7.41 -44.30 -0.55
N THR A 340 -7.62 -45.37 -1.32
CA THR A 340 -6.72 -46.53 -1.41
C THR A 340 -6.25 -46.69 -2.87
N ARG A 341 -4.96 -46.92 -3.10
CA ARG A 341 -4.39 -47.18 -4.45
C ARG A 341 -4.84 -48.55 -4.95
N GLU A 342 -5.26 -48.63 -6.22
CA GLU A 342 -5.70 -49.89 -6.86
C GLU A 342 -4.69 -50.30 -7.96
N GLU A 343 -4.16 -51.52 -7.84
CA GLU A 343 -3.20 -52.09 -8.80
C GLU A 343 -3.83 -52.52 -10.14
N THR A 344 -5.18 -52.62 -10.19
CA THR A 344 -5.92 -53.26 -11.30
C THR A 344 -5.78 -52.56 -12.65
N TYR A 345 -5.23 -51.35 -12.71
CA TYR A 345 -4.84 -50.68 -13.95
C TYR A 345 -3.75 -51.43 -14.76
N LYS A 346 -2.85 -52.18 -14.11
CA LYS A 346 -1.70 -52.84 -14.79
C LYS A 346 -2.08 -53.87 -15.86
N ASN A 347 -3.32 -54.39 -15.84
CA ASN A 347 -3.73 -55.57 -16.61
C ASN A 347 -4.90 -55.31 -17.59
N LYS A 348 -4.94 -54.15 -18.27
CA LYS A 348 -5.88 -53.90 -19.38
C LYS A 348 -5.15 -53.42 -20.63
N GLU A 349 -5.25 -54.21 -21.70
CA GLU A 349 -4.76 -53.88 -23.03
C GLU A 349 -5.54 -52.67 -23.59
N GLY A 350 -4.84 -51.59 -23.94
CA GLY A 350 -5.44 -50.34 -24.40
C GLY A 350 -5.08 -49.14 -23.50
N GLU A 351 -3.87 -48.62 -23.68
CA GLU A 351 -3.29 -47.56 -22.85
C GLU A 351 -4.12 -46.25 -22.87
N VAL A 352 -4.87 -45.98 -21.79
CA VAL A 352 -5.35 -44.63 -21.49
C VAL A 352 -4.30 -43.94 -20.62
N LYS A 353 -3.23 -43.50 -21.27
CA LYS A 353 -2.11 -42.79 -20.63
C LYS A 353 -2.64 -41.64 -19.75
N LEU A 354 -2.16 -41.59 -18.50
CA LEU A 354 -2.46 -40.53 -17.56
C LEU A 354 -1.96 -39.18 -18.08
N GLU A 355 -2.74 -38.13 -17.86
CA GLU A 355 -2.28 -36.75 -18.05
C GLU A 355 -1.42 -36.31 -16.86
N LYS A 356 -0.44 -35.43 -17.08
CA LYS A 356 0.54 -35.01 -16.03
C LYS A 356 -0.06 -34.50 -14.72
N HIS A 357 -1.28 -33.96 -14.74
CA HIS A 357 -1.99 -33.54 -13.53
C HIS A 357 -2.59 -34.73 -12.76
N GLU A 358 -3.00 -35.80 -13.47
CA GLU A 358 -3.42 -37.08 -12.90
C GLU A 358 -2.22 -37.85 -12.32
N GLU A 359 -1.10 -37.87 -13.04
CA GLU A 359 0.17 -38.44 -12.56
C GLU A 359 0.64 -37.74 -11.27
N ALA A 360 0.63 -36.39 -11.27
CA ALA A 360 0.97 -35.60 -10.09
C ALA A 360 0.02 -35.89 -8.92
N LEU A 361 -1.29 -35.99 -9.17
CA LEU A 361 -2.28 -36.28 -8.14
C LEU A 361 -2.06 -37.65 -7.48
N ILE A 362 -1.86 -38.72 -8.28
CA ILE A 362 -1.60 -40.07 -7.74
C ILE A 362 -0.30 -40.09 -6.93
N ASN A 363 0.76 -39.45 -7.42
CA ASN A 363 2.06 -39.41 -6.75
C ASN A 363 2.03 -38.60 -5.45
N SER A 364 1.23 -37.54 -5.37
CA SER A 364 1.07 -36.72 -4.17
C SER A 364 0.12 -37.35 -3.13
N LEU A 365 -0.99 -37.98 -3.55
CA LEU A 365 -1.91 -38.67 -2.64
C LEU A 365 -1.24 -39.88 -1.96
N PHE A 366 -0.53 -40.69 -2.75
CA PHE A 366 0.01 -41.98 -2.33
C PHE A 366 1.55 -41.93 -2.22
N LYS A 367 2.04 -40.84 -1.63
CA LYS A 367 3.46 -40.54 -1.45
C LYS A 367 4.07 -41.34 -0.30
N ASP A 368 3.35 -41.41 0.82
CA ASP A 368 3.82 -41.96 2.09
C ASP A 368 3.15 -43.32 2.42
N GLY A 369 2.31 -43.85 1.52
CA GLY A 369 1.66 -45.16 1.59
C GLY A 369 0.65 -45.41 0.45
N ASP A 370 0.06 -46.61 0.40
CA ASP A 370 -1.01 -46.99 -0.54
C ASP A 370 -2.43 -46.60 -0.06
N GLU A 371 -2.55 -46.03 1.14
CA GLU A 371 -3.82 -45.58 1.73
C GLU A 371 -3.61 -44.19 2.37
N VAL A 372 -4.57 -43.28 2.20
CA VAL A 372 -4.53 -41.92 2.79
C VAL A 372 -5.93 -41.43 3.19
N SER A 373 -6.05 -40.81 4.37
CA SER A 373 -7.28 -40.16 4.84
C SER A 373 -7.35 -38.70 4.39
N THR A 374 -8.55 -38.20 4.08
CA THR A 374 -8.76 -36.78 3.79
C THR A 374 -8.57 -35.85 4.97
N ALA A 375 -8.54 -36.37 6.21
CA ALA A 375 -8.11 -35.61 7.37
C ALA A 375 -6.59 -35.37 7.33
N ASP A 376 -5.78 -36.39 7.02
CA ASP A 376 -4.31 -36.31 6.98
C ASP A 376 -3.79 -35.41 5.84
N LEU A 377 -4.58 -35.28 4.77
CA LEU A 377 -4.30 -34.35 3.67
C LEU A 377 -4.36 -32.87 4.08
N LEU A 378 -5.08 -32.50 5.16
CA LEU A 378 -5.31 -31.10 5.52
C LEU A 378 -4.02 -30.33 5.85
N ASP A 379 -3.07 -30.98 6.53
CA ASP A 379 -1.82 -30.34 7.00
C ASP A 379 -0.72 -30.31 5.93
N SER A 380 -0.79 -31.19 4.93
CA SER A 380 0.32 -31.48 4.00
C SER A 380 0.01 -31.10 2.54
N PHE A 381 -1.20 -31.41 2.06
CA PHE A 381 -1.56 -31.42 0.64
C PHE A 381 -1.63 -30.04 -0.02
N SER A 382 -1.56 -28.96 0.77
CA SER A 382 -1.61 -27.57 0.31
C SER A 382 -0.64 -27.25 -0.84
N LYS A 383 0.60 -27.76 -0.76
CA LYS A 383 1.65 -27.54 -1.77
C LYS A 383 1.45 -28.43 -3.00
N ASP A 384 1.06 -29.68 -2.77
CA ASP A 384 0.78 -30.65 -3.81
C ASP A 384 -0.42 -30.25 -4.67
N ALA A 385 -1.50 -29.75 -4.05
CA ALA A 385 -2.64 -29.17 -4.75
C ALA A 385 -2.25 -28.03 -5.72
N GLN A 386 -1.29 -27.17 -5.33
CA GLN A 386 -0.77 -26.13 -6.23
C GLN A 386 0.07 -26.72 -7.37
N ASN A 387 0.91 -27.73 -7.10
CA ASN A 387 1.66 -28.44 -8.14
C ASN A 387 0.73 -29.12 -9.17
N ILE A 388 -0.35 -29.77 -8.70
CA ILE A 388 -1.37 -30.39 -9.55
C ILE A 388 -2.06 -29.34 -10.44
N LYS A 389 -2.48 -28.20 -9.85
CA LYS A 389 -3.07 -27.06 -10.58
C LYS A 389 -2.10 -26.46 -11.59
N ASP A 390 -0.83 -26.29 -11.25
CA ASP A 390 0.21 -25.81 -12.17
C ASP A 390 0.46 -26.79 -13.33
N ASN A 391 0.40 -28.10 -13.09
CA ASN A 391 0.52 -29.09 -14.16
C ASN A 391 -0.73 -29.14 -15.05
N LEU A 392 -1.92 -28.85 -14.51
CA LEU A 392 -3.13 -28.66 -15.30
C LEU A 392 -3.04 -27.42 -16.21
N TYR A 393 -2.57 -26.27 -15.69
CA TYR A 393 -2.30 -25.09 -16.52
C TYR A 393 -1.23 -25.36 -17.58
N LYS A 394 -0.12 -26.05 -17.25
CA LYS A 394 0.92 -26.44 -18.22
C LYS A 394 0.35 -27.30 -19.34
N ASN A 395 -0.46 -28.32 -19.02
CA ASN A 395 -1.12 -29.15 -20.03
C ASN A 395 -2.09 -28.33 -20.89
N ALA A 396 -2.87 -27.42 -20.29
CA ALA A 396 -3.82 -26.59 -21.04
C ALA A 396 -3.13 -25.63 -22.04
N ILE A 397 -1.89 -25.22 -21.75
CA ILE A 397 -1.03 -24.45 -22.68
C ILE A 397 -0.38 -25.37 -23.73
N SER A 398 0.22 -26.51 -23.33
CA SER A 398 0.89 -27.41 -24.28
C SER A 398 -0.07 -28.05 -25.27
N ASN A 399 -1.29 -28.34 -24.83
CA ASN A 399 -2.39 -28.83 -25.67
C ASN A 399 -3.03 -27.68 -26.47
N GLY A 400 -2.56 -26.43 -26.33
CA GLY A 400 -2.88 -25.31 -27.19
C GLY A 400 -4.23 -24.65 -26.93
N PHE A 401 -4.86 -24.84 -25.77
CA PHE A 401 -6.15 -24.20 -25.43
C PHE A 401 -5.98 -22.75 -24.97
N PHE A 402 -4.84 -22.44 -24.33
CA PHE A 402 -4.46 -21.08 -23.90
C PHE A 402 -3.10 -20.66 -24.48
N PRO A 403 -2.92 -19.37 -24.84
CA PRO A 403 -1.64 -18.86 -25.36
C PRO A 403 -0.61 -18.55 -24.26
N HIS A 404 -1.07 -18.34 -23.03
CA HIS A 404 -0.28 -18.06 -21.82
C HIS A 404 -1.02 -18.66 -20.62
N ASN A 405 -0.35 -18.84 -19.47
CA ASN A 405 -0.99 -19.34 -18.25
C ASN A 405 -2.08 -18.35 -17.75
N PRO A 406 -3.37 -18.76 -17.67
CA PRO A 406 -4.46 -17.92 -17.19
C PRO A 406 -4.24 -17.36 -15.78
N LYS A 407 -3.67 -18.17 -14.87
CA LYS A 407 -3.34 -17.75 -13.51
C LYS A 407 -2.31 -16.62 -13.54
N THR A 408 -1.21 -16.80 -14.27
CA THR A 408 -0.15 -15.76 -14.37
C THR A 408 -0.67 -14.46 -14.98
N VAL A 409 -1.55 -14.52 -15.99
CA VAL A 409 -2.19 -13.32 -16.55
C VAL A 409 -3.07 -12.62 -15.50
N ARG A 410 -3.91 -13.37 -14.78
CA ARG A 410 -4.79 -12.87 -13.71
C ARG A 410 -3.97 -12.24 -12.57
N ASP A 411 -2.92 -12.92 -12.11
CA ASP A 411 -2.04 -12.46 -11.03
C ASP A 411 -1.32 -11.15 -11.40
N ILE A 412 -0.81 -11.03 -12.62
CA ILE A 412 -0.20 -9.77 -13.11
C ILE A 412 -1.20 -8.60 -13.04
N TRP A 413 -2.45 -8.82 -13.48
CA TRP A 413 -3.49 -7.78 -13.42
C TRP A 413 -3.91 -7.41 -12.00
N LEU A 414 -3.91 -8.38 -11.07
CA LEU A 414 -4.13 -8.10 -9.65
C LEU A 414 -2.97 -7.32 -9.03
N ILE A 415 -1.71 -7.69 -9.31
CA ILE A 415 -0.51 -7.01 -8.81
C ILE A 415 -0.46 -5.56 -9.31
N VAL A 416 -0.65 -5.34 -10.61
CA VAL A 416 -0.74 -3.98 -11.18
C VAL A 416 -1.91 -3.21 -10.57
N GLY A 417 -3.04 -3.87 -10.31
CA GLY A 417 -4.20 -3.29 -9.64
C GLY A 417 -3.89 -2.79 -8.23
N PHE A 418 -3.34 -3.64 -7.36
CA PHE A 418 -3.00 -3.26 -5.99
C PHE A 418 -1.87 -2.22 -5.93
N LEU A 419 -0.86 -2.30 -6.81
CA LEU A 419 0.19 -1.28 -6.92
C LEU A 419 -0.37 0.08 -7.37
N SER A 420 -1.39 0.07 -8.24
CA SER A 420 -2.11 1.29 -8.63
C SER A 420 -2.89 1.90 -7.46
N LEU A 421 -3.53 1.09 -6.62
CA LEU A 421 -4.20 1.57 -5.39
C LEU A 421 -3.18 2.15 -4.39
N PHE A 422 -2.04 1.50 -4.19
CA PHE A 422 -0.96 1.99 -3.32
C PHE A 422 -0.39 3.34 -3.80
N THR A 423 -0.37 3.56 -5.11
CA THR A 423 0.04 4.82 -5.75
C THR A 423 -1.15 5.78 -5.99
N ILE A 424 -2.25 5.61 -5.24
CA ILE A 424 -3.45 6.47 -5.19
C ILE A 424 -4.26 6.49 -6.52
N ASN A 425 -3.84 5.74 -7.54
CA ASN A 425 -4.54 5.59 -8.81
C ASN A 425 -5.74 4.62 -8.70
N VAL A 426 -6.77 5.04 -7.97
CA VAL A 426 -8.02 4.29 -7.76
C VAL A 426 -8.67 3.87 -9.10
N PRO A 427 -8.79 4.73 -10.14
CA PRO A 427 -9.36 4.32 -11.42
C PRO A 427 -8.58 3.17 -12.09
N LEU A 428 -7.24 3.26 -12.14
CA LEU A 428 -6.40 2.20 -12.73
C LEU A 428 -6.47 0.92 -11.89
N GLY A 429 -6.44 1.04 -10.56
CA GLY A 429 -6.53 -0.09 -9.64
C GLY A 429 -7.83 -0.89 -9.81
N VAL A 430 -8.97 -0.19 -9.82
CA VAL A 430 -10.28 -0.81 -10.03
C VAL A 430 -10.39 -1.45 -11.42
N VAL A 431 -9.93 -0.77 -12.48
CA VAL A 431 -9.94 -1.33 -13.85
C VAL A 431 -9.07 -2.58 -13.91
N CYS A 432 -7.83 -2.56 -13.42
CA CYS A 432 -6.95 -3.72 -13.43
C CYS A 432 -7.51 -4.91 -12.62
N ILE A 433 -8.08 -4.66 -11.44
CA ILE A 433 -8.71 -5.71 -10.62
C ILE A 433 -9.94 -6.32 -11.32
N VAL A 434 -10.82 -5.51 -11.91
CA VAL A 434 -11.98 -6.01 -12.67
C VAL A 434 -11.52 -6.81 -13.90
N PHE A 435 -10.55 -6.27 -14.65
CA PHE A 435 -10.10 -6.87 -15.90
C PHE A 435 -9.22 -8.11 -15.69
N SER A 436 -8.65 -8.33 -14.50
CA SER A 436 -7.95 -9.58 -14.13
C SER A 436 -8.79 -10.85 -14.37
N ARG A 437 -10.12 -10.75 -14.27
CA ARG A 437 -11.07 -11.85 -14.49
C ARG A 437 -11.44 -12.09 -15.96
N VAL A 438 -11.03 -11.22 -16.89
CA VAL A 438 -11.41 -11.28 -18.33
C VAL A 438 -10.25 -11.00 -19.30
N MET A 439 -9.05 -10.72 -18.80
CA MET A 439 -7.82 -10.60 -19.59
C MET A 439 -7.15 -11.94 -19.94
N PRO A 440 -7.26 -13.03 -19.15
CA PRO A 440 -7.00 -14.36 -19.66
C PRO A 440 -7.92 -14.64 -20.86
N ARG A 441 -7.39 -15.35 -21.86
CA ARG A 441 -8.07 -15.59 -23.13
C ARG A 441 -7.73 -16.96 -23.69
N LYS A 442 -8.67 -17.59 -24.37
CA LYS A 442 -8.46 -18.86 -25.07
C LYS A 442 -7.88 -18.64 -26.46
N THR A 443 -7.22 -19.66 -27.00
CA THR A 443 -6.92 -19.75 -28.43
C THR A 443 -8.19 -20.06 -29.23
N LEU A 444 -8.09 -20.08 -30.56
CA LEU A 444 -9.18 -20.58 -31.41
C LEU A 444 -9.52 -22.06 -31.11
N LYS A 445 -8.55 -22.86 -30.64
CA LYS A 445 -8.77 -24.25 -30.21
C LYS A 445 -9.53 -24.28 -28.88
N GLY A 446 -9.05 -23.57 -27.85
CA GLY A 446 -9.71 -23.49 -26.54
C GLY A 446 -11.13 -22.92 -26.62
N ALA A 447 -11.36 -21.93 -27.48
CA ALA A 447 -12.69 -21.38 -27.71
C ALA A 447 -13.65 -22.38 -28.37
N LYS A 448 -13.18 -23.24 -29.28
CA LYS A 448 -13.98 -24.35 -29.85
C LYS A 448 -14.27 -25.41 -28.79
N SER A 449 -13.24 -25.94 -28.12
CA SER A 449 -13.44 -26.96 -27.08
C SER A 449 -14.36 -26.47 -25.96
N LYS A 450 -14.33 -25.17 -25.61
CA LYS A 450 -15.30 -24.55 -24.69
C LYS A 450 -16.76 -24.66 -25.18
N VAL A 451 -17.02 -24.52 -26.47
CA VAL A 451 -18.38 -24.70 -27.05
C VAL A 451 -18.84 -26.15 -26.90
N ASP A 452 -17.95 -27.12 -27.13
CA ASP A 452 -18.24 -28.55 -26.97
C ASP A 452 -18.48 -28.92 -25.50
N ILE A 453 -17.60 -28.47 -24.59
CA ILE A 453 -17.75 -28.67 -23.14
C ILE A 453 -19.03 -28.00 -22.62
N LEU A 454 -19.42 -26.83 -23.14
CA LEU A 454 -20.71 -26.20 -22.82
C LEU A 454 -21.91 -26.98 -23.38
N GLY A 455 -21.73 -27.73 -24.46
CA GLY A 455 -22.71 -28.70 -24.97
C GLY A 455 -22.94 -29.84 -24.00
N LEU A 456 -21.86 -30.46 -23.50
CA LEU A 456 -21.95 -31.46 -22.45
C LEU A 456 -22.54 -30.87 -21.15
N LYS A 457 -22.11 -29.67 -20.74
CA LYS A 457 -22.68 -28.99 -19.55
C LYS A 457 -24.18 -28.81 -19.68
N ARG A 458 -24.69 -28.40 -20.85
CA ARG A 458 -26.12 -28.29 -21.12
C ARG A 458 -26.83 -29.63 -20.95
N PHE A 459 -26.34 -30.69 -21.59
CA PHE A 459 -26.92 -32.03 -21.46
C PHE A 459 -26.94 -32.54 -20.02
N VAL A 460 -25.84 -32.36 -19.26
CA VAL A 460 -25.74 -32.76 -17.84
C VAL A 460 -26.68 -31.93 -16.96
N SER A 461 -26.91 -30.66 -17.29
CA SER A 461 -27.79 -29.75 -16.52
C SER A 461 -29.28 -29.81 -16.87
N SER A 462 -29.68 -30.42 -17.99
CA SER A 462 -31.08 -30.43 -18.44
C SER A 462 -31.97 -31.36 -17.61
N GLN A 463 -33.29 -31.21 -17.71
CA GLN A 463 -34.29 -32.06 -17.04
C GLN A 463 -35.42 -32.49 -17.99
N GLU A 464 -35.11 -32.65 -19.28
CA GLU A 464 -36.10 -32.98 -20.31
C GLU A 464 -36.47 -34.47 -20.30
N ARG A 465 -37.77 -34.74 -20.13
CA ARG A 465 -38.38 -36.07 -19.94
C ARG A 465 -38.22 -37.09 -21.09
N GLN A 466 -37.59 -36.72 -22.21
CA GLN A 466 -37.53 -37.58 -23.40
C GLN A 466 -36.52 -38.74 -23.29
N LEU A 467 -35.78 -38.85 -22.19
CA LEU A 467 -34.57 -39.66 -22.09
C LEU A 467 -34.63 -40.73 -20.98
N LYS A 468 -35.80 -41.38 -20.75
CA LYS A 468 -35.96 -42.46 -19.75
C LYS A 468 -34.88 -43.55 -19.80
N PHE A 469 -34.52 -44.01 -21.00
CA PHE A 469 -33.45 -44.99 -21.22
C PHE A 469 -32.09 -44.54 -20.65
N GLN A 470 -31.85 -43.23 -20.52
CA GLN A 470 -30.67 -42.69 -19.88
C GLN A 470 -30.83 -42.62 -18.35
N GLU A 471 -32.01 -42.28 -17.83
CA GLU A 471 -32.30 -42.33 -16.38
C GLU A 471 -32.12 -43.75 -15.81
N GLU A 472 -32.36 -44.77 -16.65
CA GLU A 472 -32.19 -46.21 -16.33
C GLU A 472 -30.74 -46.72 -16.52
N ASN A 473 -29.79 -45.90 -17.01
CA ASN A 473 -28.45 -46.34 -17.39
C ASN A 473 -27.35 -45.89 -16.40
N TRP A 474 -27.00 -46.76 -15.46
CA TRP A 474 -25.99 -46.49 -14.43
C TRP A 474 -24.59 -46.16 -15.00
N TYR A 475 -24.17 -46.83 -16.07
CA TYR A 475 -22.87 -46.57 -16.71
C TYR A 475 -22.76 -45.14 -17.26
N LEU A 476 -23.87 -44.56 -17.74
CA LEU A 476 -23.90 -43.17 -18.19
C LEU A 476 -23.73 -42.19 -17.02
N PHE A 477 -24.31 -42.47 -15.85
CA PHE A 477 -24.12 -41.67 -14.64
C PHE A 477 -22.64 -41.61 -14.25
N GLU A 478 -21.98 -42.77 -14.13
CA GLU A 478 -20.55 -42.87 -13.78
C GLU A 478 -19.67 -42.17 -14.82
N LYS A 479 -19.86 -42.45 -16.11
CA LYS A 479 -19.06 -41.89 -17.22
C LYS A 479 -19.07 -40.36 -17.27
N LEU A 480 -20.11 -39.70 -16.76
CA LEU A 480 -20.28 -38.24 -16.83
C LEU A 480 -20.24 -37.52 -15.48
N LEU A 481 -20.33 -38.22 -14.34
CA LEU A 481 -20.26 -37.61 -13.01
C LEU A 481 -18.98 -36.76 -12.81
N PRO A 482 -17.76 -37.22 -13.17
CA PRO A 482 -16.56 -36.39 -13.05
C PRO A 482 -16.68 -35.03 -13.77
N TYR A 483 -17.24 -35.01 -14.98
CA TYR A 483 -17.51 -33.77 -15.72
C TYR A 483 -18.57 -32.92 -15.03
N ALA A 484 -19.60 -33.53 -14.43
CA ALA A 484 -20.60 -32.80 -13.67
C ALA A 484 -19.99 -32.08 -12.44
N ILE A 485 -18.98 -32.67 -11.79
CA ILE A 485 -18.22 -32.05 -10.68
C ILE A 485 -17.40 -30.87 -11.19
N ALA A 486 -16.52 -31.07 -12.17
CA ALA A 486 -15.66 -30.01 -12.73
C ALA A 486 -16.49 -28.84 -13.31
N LEU A 487 -17.63 -29.15 -13.92
CA LEU A 487 -18.54 -28.15 -14.50
C LEU A 487 -19.50 -27.52 -13.47
N GLY A 488 -19.44 -27.89 -12.19
CA GLY A 488 -20.26 -27.29 -11.12
C GLY A 488 -21.76 -27.56 -11.26
N VAL A 489 -22.14 -28.77 -11.67
CA VAL A 489 -23.53 -29.22 -11.89
C VAL A 489 -23.81 -30.63 -11.34
N ALA A 490 -22.94 -31.14 -10.47
CA ALA A 490 -23.02 -32.50 -9.91
C ALA A 490 -24.37 -32.82 -9.24
N ASP A 491 -24.92 -31.90 -8.46
CA ASP A 491 -26.20 -32.10 -7.75
C ASP A 491 -27.38 -32.27 -8.72
N VAL A 492 -27.36 -31.52 -9.82
CA VAL A 492 -28.38 -31.58 -10.89
C VAL A 492 -28.27 -32.90 -11.65
N TRP A 493 -27.04 -33.34 -11.93
CA TRP A 493 -26.77 -34.64 -12.56
C TRP A 493 -27.25 -35.79 -11.66
N ALA A 494 -26.79 -35.83 -10.41
CA ALA A 494 -27.11 -36.88 -9.45
C ALA A 494 -28.60 -37.00 -9.18
N LYS A 495 -29.32 -35.88 -9.05
CA LYS A 495 -30.77 -35.87 -8.85
C LYS A 495 -31.56 -36.52 -10.00
N ARG A 496 -31.03 -36.55 -11.23
CA ARG A 496 -31.64 -37.28 -12.36
C ARG A 496 -31.70 -38.80 -12.09
N PHE A 497 -30.72 -39.33 -11.35
CA PHE A 497 -30.55 -40.77 -11.09
C PHE A 497 -30.96 -41.16 -9.65
N GLU A 498 -31.72 -40.31 -8.95
CA GLU A 498 -32.15 -40.54 -7.55
C GLU A 498 -32.98 -41.83 -7.39
N LYS A 499 -33.65 -42.28 -8.45
CA LYS A 499 -34.61 -43.39 -8.45
C LYS A 499 -34.04 -44.76 -8.82
N LEU A 500 -32.75 -44.86 -9.17
CA LEU A 500 -32.19 -46.10 -9.74
C LEU A 500 -32.09 -47.28 -8.77
N GLY A 501 -32.21 -47.05 -7.46
CA GLY A 501 -32.11 -48.12 -6.46
C GLY A 501 -30.68 -48.62 -6.28
N GLU A 502 -30.52 -49.90 -5.94
CA GLU A 502 -29.21 -50.48 -5.63
C GLU A 502 -28.42 -50.89 -6.89
N ILE A 503 -27.11 -50.64 -6.83
CA ILE A 503 -26.18 -50.79 -7.96
C ILE A 503 -25.51 -52.17 -7.90
N PRO A 504 -25.42 -52.92 -9.03
CA PRO A 504 -24.63 -54.14 -9.07
C PRO A 504 -23.13 -53.85 -8.84
N GLN A 505 -22.60 -54.34 -7.72
CA GLN A 505 -21.19 -54.32 -7.29
C GLN A 505 -20.33 -53.12 -7.75
N ARG A 506 -20.42 -52.01 -7.00
CA ARG A 506 -19.44 -50.91 -7.08
C ARG A 506 -18.05 -51.40 -6.65
N THR A 507 -17.08 -51.32 -7.55
CA THR A 507 -15.65 -51.56 -7.25
C THR A 507 -14.98 -50.34 -6.62
N TRP A 508 -15.31 -49.14 -7.13
CA TRP A 508 -14.57 -47.89 -6.89
C TRP A 508 -15.06 -47.05 -5.71
N TYR A 509 -16.27 -47.28 -5.18
CA TYR A 509 -16.82 -46.56 -4.03
C TYR A 509 -17.55 -47.46 -3.02
N THR A 510 -17.09 -47.41 -1.77
CA THR A 510 -17.66 -48.10 -0.60
C THR A 510 -18.06 -47.10 0.49
N GLY A 511 -19.21 -47.33 1.14
CA GLY A 511 -19.74 -46.46 2.20
C GLY A 511 -20.84 -47.14 3.01
N ASN A 512 -21.15 -46.59 4.19
CA ASN A 512 -21.88 -47.28 5.27
C ASN A 512 -23.40 -47.44 5.09
N SER A 513 -23.96 -47.12 3.91
CA SER A 513 -25.42 -47.18 3.67
C SER A 513 -25.77 -47.55 2.23
N SER A 514 -27.02 -47.99 2.01
CA SER A 514 -27.55 -48.20 0.65
C SER A 514 -27.40 -46.92 -0.16
N PHE A 515 -26.76 -47.05 -1.32
CA PHE A 515 -26.30 -45.91 -2.09
C PHE A 515 -27.46 -45.13 -2.69
N ASN A 516 -27.44 -43.81 -2.53
CA ASN A 516 -28.29 -42.88 -3.24
C ASN A 516 -27.38 -41.87 -3.95
N SER A 517 -27.59 -41.67 -5.25
CA SER A 517 -26.76 -40.82 -6.11
C SER A 517 -26.71 -39.37 -5.64
N TYR A 518 -27.83 -38.83 -5.14
CA TYR A 518 -27.92 -37.48 -4.60
C TYR A 518 -27.23 -37.34 -3.24
N THR A 519 -27.37 -38.29 -2.31
CA THR A 519 -26.61 -38.24 -1.03
C THR A 519 -25.10 -38.40 -1.27
N PHE A 520 -24.71 -39.21 -2.25
CA PHE A 520 -23.32 -39.36 -2.67
C PHE A 520 -22.75 -38.08 -3.31
N ALA A 521 -23.50 -37.36 -4.15
CA ALA A 521 -23.07 -36.05 -4.67
C ALA A 521 -22.85 -35.03 -3.54
N ASN A 522 -23.71 -35.02 -2.51
CA ASN A 522 -23.52 -34.20 -1.31
C ASN A 522 -22.26 -34.64 -0.52
N SER A 523 -21.98 -35.94 -0.41
CA SER A 523 -20.70 -36.45 0.14
C SER A 523 -19.48 -35.96 -0.66
N LEU A 524 -19.54 -35.97 -1.99
CA LEU A 524 -18.48 -35.41 -2.85
C LEU A 524 -18.31 -33.90 -2.68
N GLY A 525 -19.40 -33.18 -2.40
CA GLY A 525 -19.34 -31.77 -2.00
C GLY A 525 -18.57 -31.55 -0.69
N SER A 526 -18.74 -32.44 0.30
CA SER A 526 -17.96 -32.38 1.54
C SER A 526 -16.48 -32.74 1.33
N LEU A 527 -16.19 -33.75 0.50
CA LEU A 527 -14.83 -34.11 0.07
C LEU A 527 -14.09 -32.90 -0.55
N GLY A 528 -14.70 -32.25 -1.54
CA GLY A 528 -14.11 -31.06 -2.17
C GLY A 528 -13.96 -29.87 -1.22
N THR A 529 -14.87 -29.74 -0.22
CA THR A 529 -14.77 -28.71 0.82
C THR A 529 -13.60 -28.96 1.78
N SER A 530 -13.31 -30.22 2.12
CA SER A 530 -12.12 -30.58 2.92
C SER A 530 -10.83 -30.27 2.14
N VAL A 531 -10.73 -30.68 0.88
CA VAL A 531 -9.56 -30.38 0.02
C VAL A 531 -9.33 -28.87 -0.11
N ALA A 532 -10.38 -28.08 -0.32
CA ALA A 532 -10.28 -26.62 -0.43
C ALA A 532 -9.83 -25.93 0.88
N ARG A 533 -10.13 -26.50 2.05
CA ARG A 533 -9.73 -25.92 3.36
C ARG A 533 -8.23 -26.02 3.64
N ALA A 534 -7.51 -26.91 2.98
CA ALA A 534 -6.06 -27.04 3.11
C ALA A 534 -5.27 -25.86 2.49
N ALA A 535 -5.91 -24.88 1.83
CA ALA A 535 -5.26 -24.08 0.78
C ALA A 535 -5.09 -22.55 1.01
N THR A 536 -5.37 -21.95 2.19
CA THR A 536 -5.53 -20.47 2.31
C THR A 536 -4.94 -19.75 3.56
N PRO A 537 -4.20 -18.62 3.41
CA PRO A 537 -3.74 -17.70 4.51
C PRO A 537 -4.13 -16.19 4.37
N THR A 538 -3.96 -15.33 5.41
CA THR A 538 -4.43 -13.90 5.46
C THR A 538 -3.62 -12.90 6.37
N SER A 539 -3.65 -11.56 6.14
CA SER A 539 -3.11 -10.45 7.03
C SER A 539 -3.46 -8.98 6.59
N SER A 540 -3.25 -7.91 7.41
CA SER A 540 -3.22 -6.42 7.06
C SER A 540 -2.95 -5.41 8.23
N SER A 541 -2.71 -4.07 8.02
CA SER A 541 -2.32 -3.04 9.07
C SER A 541 -2.36 -1.48 8.74
N SER A 542 -2.38 -0.59 9.78
CA SER A 542 -1.79 0.82 9.95
C SER A 542 -2.39 2.20 9.39
N GLY A 543 -2.10 3.38 10.04
CA GLY A 543 -2.13 4.79 9.47
C GLY A 543 -2.60 6.07 10.31
N PHE A 544 -2.01 7.31 10.16
CA PHE A 544 -2.40 8.67 10.76
C PHE A 544 -1.69 9.95 10.10
N SER A 545 -2.14 11.25 10.26
CA SER A 545 -1.46 12.55 9.78
C SER A 545 -1.95 13.98 10.36
N SER A 546 -1.56 15.18 9.78
CA SER A 546 -1.46 16.58 10.42
C SER A 546 -1.55 17.92 9.54
N GLY A 547 -1.34 19.18 10.10
CA GLY A 547 -1.13 20.57 9.43
C GLY A 547 -1.62 21.85 10.25
N PHE A 548 -1.47 23.20 9.99
CA PHE A 548 -0.53 24.19 9.30
C PHE A 548 -0.72 25.74 9.76
N SER A 549 -0.27 26.85 9.07
CA SER A 549 -0.02 28.25 9.64
C SER A 549 -0.10 29.57 8.72
N GLY A 550 0.28 30.80 9.19
CA GLY A 550 0.44 32.09 8.42
C GLY A 550 0.91 33.39 9.20
N GLY A 551 1.50 34.43 8.56
CA GLY A 551 2.17 35.62 9.22
C GLY A 551 3.06 36.55 8.31
N SER A 552 4.03 37.42 8.73
CA SER A 552 4.33 38.23 9.98
C SER A 552 5.78 38.82 10.09
N SER A 553 6.22 39.34 11.27
CA SER A 553 7.51 39.04 11.94
C SER A 553 7.88 37.55 11.80
N GLY A 554 9.08 37.22 11.35
CA GLY A 554 9.31 35.96 10.63
C GLY A 554 9.22 36.16 9.11
N GLY A 555 8.92 37.37 8.64
CA GLY A 555 8.83 37.75 7.22
C GLY A 555 10.13 38.28 6.62
N GLY A 556 11.16 38.52 7.44
CA GLY A 556 12.53 38.78 6.97
C GLY A 556 13.29 37.51 6.60
N GLY A 557 14.54 37.64 6.13
CA GLY A 557 15.34 36.50 5.66
C GLY A 557 15.99 35.64 6.76
N GLY A 558 16.27 36.22 7.92
CA GLY A 558 16.93 35.53 9.04
C GLY A 558 16.02 34.62 9.85
N GLY A 559 16.56 34.04 10.93
CA GLY A 559 15.81 33.49 12.07
C GLY A 559 14.59 32.61 11.75
N GLY A 560 14.75 31.28 11.82
CA GLY A 560 13.64 30.32 11.83
C GLY A 560 13.24 29.96 13.26
N GLY A 561 13.91 28.97 13.85
CA GLY A 561 13.77 28.68 15.27
C GLY A 561 14.63 27.53 15.76
N GLY A 562 14.03 26.67 16.59
CA GLY A 562 14.70 25.53 17.20
C GLY A 562 14.00 25.00 18.45
N GLY A 563 14.73 24.21 19.23
CA GLY A 563 14.28 23.57 20.46
C GLY A 563 15.36 22.63 21.00
N SER A 564 14.98 21.70 21.87
CA SER A 564 15.89 20.70 22.48
C SER A 564 15.63 19.27 21.99
N TRP A 565 16.60 18.38 22.19
CA TRP A 565 16.55 16.95 21.83
C TRP A 565 17.26 16.05 22.82
#